data_AF-A0A521RUZ1-F1
#
_entry.id   AF-A0A521RUZ1-F1
#
_cell.length_a   1.000
_cell.length_b   1.000
_cell.length_c   1.000
_cell.angle_alpha   90.00
_cell.angle_beta   90.00
_cell.angle_gamma   90.00
#
_symmetry.space_group_name_H-M   'P 1'
#
loop_
_entity.id
_entity.type
_entity.pdbx_description
1 polymer ?
#
loop_
_entity_poly.entity_id
_entity_poly.type
_entity_poly.pdbx_seq_one_letter_code
_entity_poly.pdbx_strand_id
1 'polypeptide(L)'
;MNAYETIFIVKPNLSDDEVAKVTEKIKGVIQKSEGEVVVTENWGKKKLAYEVRKEKKGTYLIAHFKGTGTTVSELERTYRLDESIIKFITIKIPLEKLGKTLPARDEKPVSSYRDRESVGDR
;
A
#
# COMPACT_ATOMS: atom_id res chain seq x y z
N MET A 1 -14.58 -14.63 -9.09
CA MET A 1 -13.45 -13.92 -8.44
C MET A 1 -13.82 -12.48 -8.19
N ASN A 2 -13.41 -11.92 -7.06
CA ASN A 2 -13.63 -10.51 -6.73
C ASN A 2 -12.41 -9.69 -7.17
N ALA A 3 -12.61 -8.40 -7.43
CA ALA A 3 -11.53 -7.45 -7.65
C ALA A 3 -11.10 -6.84 -6.31
N TYR A 4 -9.79 -6.73 -6.11
CA TYR A 4 -9.17 -6.14 -4.93
C TYR A 4 -8.10 -5.14 -5.33
N GLU A 5 -7.94 -4.15 -4.48
CA GLU A 5 -6.83 -3.20 -4.49
C GLU A 5 -6.11 -3.36 -3.16
N THR A 6 -4.79 -3.47 -3.21
CA THR A 6 -3.94 -3.45 -2.01
C THR A 6 -2.93 -2.34 -2.14
N ILE A 7 -2.81 -1.55 -1.09
CA ILE A 7 -1.72 -0.60 -0.90
C ILE A 7 -0.86 -1.13 0.22
N PHE A 8 0.44 -1.26 -0.03
CA PHE A 8 1.41 -1.63 0.99
C PHE A 8 2.59 -0.67 0.99
N ILE A 9 3.11 -0.42 2.19
CA ILE A 9 4.18 0.52 2.45
C ILE A 9 5.40 -0.29 2.87
N VAL A 10 6.50 -0.06 2.16
CA VAL A 10 7.78 -0.73 2.39
C VAL A 10 8.73 0.23 3.11
N LYS A 11 9.65 -0.30 3.94
CA LYS A 11 10.66 0.49 4.65
C LYS A 11 11.45 1.39 3.67
N PRO A 12 11.79 2.62 4.08
CA PRO A 12 12.41 3.60 3.19
C PRO A 12 13.89 3.33 2.89
N ASN A 13 14.54 2.47 3.69
CA ASN A 13 15.95 2.11 3.58
C ASN A 13 16.23 1.05 2.52
N LEU A 14 15.19 0.42 1.94
CA LEU A 14 15.36 -0.53 0.85
C LEU A 14 15.77 0.19 -0.44
N SER A 15 16.66 -0.45 -1.18
CA SER A 15 17.00 -0.14 -2.56
C SER A 15 15.85 -0.46 -3.52
N ASP A 16 15.88 0.13 -4.71
CA ASP A 16 14.82 -0.11 -5.70
C ASP A 16 14.77 -1.58 -6.15
N ASP A 17 15.92 -2.26 -6.20
CA ASP A 17 16.00 -3.70 -6.49
C ASP A 17 15.35 -4.55 -5.39
N GLU A 18 15.52 -4.18 -4.11
CA GLU A 18 14.87 -4.86 -2.99
C GLU A 18 13.36 -4.62 -3.01
N VAL A 19 12.92 -3.40 -3.32
CA VAL A 19 11.50 -3.08 -3.50
C VAL A 19 10.90 -3.90 -4.65
N ALA A 20 11.62 -4.04 -5.77
CA ALA A 20 11.20 -4.88 -6.89
C ALA A 20 11.09 -6.36 -6.48
N LYS A 21 12.07 -6.89 -5.73
CA LYS A 21 12.01 -8.27 -5.19
C LYS A 21 10.82 -8.50 -4.27
N VAL A 22 10.53 -7.55 -3.38
CA VAL A 22 9.33 -7.61 -2.53
C VAL A 22 8.08 -7.62 -3.42
N THR A 23 8.01 -6.75 -4.41
CA THR A 23 6.87 -6.68 -5.36
C THR A 23 6.66 -8.00 -6.08
N GLU A 24 7.72 -8.62 -6.61
CA GLU A 24 7.65 -9.91 -7.31
C GLU A 24 7.26 -11.06 -6.36
N LYS A 25 7.77 -11.06 -5.13
CA LYS A 25 7.33 -12.02 -4.09
C LYS A 25 5.82 -11.93 -3.86
N ILE A 26 5.29 -10.72 -3.75
CA ILE A 26 3.86 -10.47 -3.52
C ILE A 26 3.02 -10.91 -4.73
N LYS A 27 3.46 -10.62 -5.97
CA LYS A 27 2.83 -11.14 -7.19
C LYS A 27 2.79 -12.67 -7.19
N GLY A 28 3.91 -13.30 -6.81
CA GLY A 28 4.01 -14.76 -6.73
C GLY A 28 3.05 -15.37 -5.70
N VAL A 29 2.80 -14.72 -4.56
CA VAL A 29 1.81 -15.18 -3.57
C VAL A 29 0.39 -15.11 -4.14
N ILE A 30 0.06 -14.03 -4.85
CA ILE A 30 -1.25 -13.86 -5.48
C ILE A 30 -1.46 -14.98 -6.52
N GLN A 31 -0.49 -15.21 -7.41
CA GLN A 31 -0.55 -16.24 -8.44
C GLN A 31 -0.64 -17.66 -7.87
N LYS A 32 0.14 -17.96 -6.82
CA LYS A 32 0.09 -19.26 -6.12
C LYS A 32 -1.26 -19.53 -5.45
N SER A 33 -1.98 -18.48 -5.09
CA SER A 33 -3.30 -18.56 -4.45
C SER A 33 -4.43 -18.39 -5.48
N GLU A 34 -4.18 -18.80 -6.73
CA GLU A 34 -5.11 -18.75 -7.87
C GLU A 34 -5.63 -17.33 -8.19
N GLY A 35 -4.88 -16.30 -7.82
CA GLY A 35 -5.19 -14.91 -8.13
C GLY A 35 -4.53 -14.42 -9.42
N GLU A 36 -5.12 -13.41 -10.03
CA GLU A 36 -4.62 -12.74 -11.24
C GLU A 36 -4.18 -11.32 -10.89
N VAL A 37 -2.89 -11.00 -11.02
CA VAL A 37 -2.39 -9.63 -10.87
C VAL A 37 -2.68 -8.85 -12.15
N VAL A 38 -3.31 -7.69 -12.02
CA VAL A 38 -3.75 -6.87 -13.16
C VAL A 38 -2.82 -5.68 -13.35
N VAL A 39 -2.52 -4.96 -12.27
CA VAL A 39 -1.61 -3.80 -12.29
C VAL A 39 -0.78 -3.79 -11.02
N THR A 40 0.48 -3.41 -11.12
CA THR A 40 1.32 -3.04 -9.98
C THR A 40 2.03 -1.73 -10.28
N GLU A 41 1.93 -0.76 -9.38
CA GLU A 41 2.63 0.52 -9.52
C GLU A 41 3.40 0.87 -8.25
N ASN A 42 4.54 1.53 -8.45
CA ASN A 42 5.34 2.10 -7.39
C ASN A 42 5.14 3.61 -7.38
N TRP A 43 4.53 4.14 -6.31
CA TRP A 43 4.28 5.57 -6.13
C TRP A 43 5.48 6.31 -5.52
N GLY A 44 6.57 5.60 -5.26
CA GLY A 44 7.81 6.14 -4.75
C GLY A 44 7.80 6.41 -3.24
N LYS A 45 8.87 7.06 -2.78
CA LYS A 45 9.09 7.39 -1.37
C LYS A 45 8.27 8.61 -0.97
N LYS A 46 7.40 8.47 0.02
CA LYS A 46 6.58 9.56 0.58
C LYS A 46 6.76 9.67 2.09
N LYS A 47 6.52 10.86 2.63
CA LYS A 47 6.52 11.12 4.08
C LYS A 47 5.22 10.61 4.69
N LEU A 48 5.31 9.87 5.78
CA LEU A 48 4.15 9.39 6.52
C LEU A 48 3.60 10.52 7.42
N ALA A 49 2.28 10.51 7.65
CA ALA A 49 1.64 11.49 8.53
C ALA A 49 2.10 11.36 9.99
N TYR A 50 2.42 10.13 10.42
CA TYR A 50 2.96 9.78 11.72
C TYR A 50 3.95 8.63 11.57
N GLU A 51 4.71 8.35 12.64
CA GLU A 51 5.72 7.30 12.64
C GLU A 51 5.07 5.90 12.65
N VAL A 52 5.43 5.05 11.70
CA VAL A 52 4.96 3.66 11.62
C VAL A 52 6.16 2.74 11.74
N ARG A 53 6.17 1.88 12.77
CA ARG A 53 7.30 0.98 13.06
C ARG A 53 8.67 1.71 13.08
N LYS A 54 8.71 2.89 13.71
CA LYS A 54 9.89 3.78 13.79
C LYS A 54 10.33 4.45 12.48
N GLU A 55 9.54 4.35 11.43
CA GLU A 55 9.81 4.99 10.14
C GLU A 55 8.94 6.24 9.94
N LYS A 56 9.54 7.33 9.47
CA LYS A 56 8.85 8.59 9.12
C LYS A 56 8.57 8.73 7.61
N LYS A 57 9.12 7.83 6.80
CA LYS A 57 8.97 7.77 5.34
C LYS A 57 8.71 6.31 4.96
N GLY A 58 8.13 6.09 3.79
CA GLY A 58 7.96 4.76 3.23
C GLY A 58 7.77 4.81 1.73
N THR A 59 8.11 3.71 1.05
CA THR A 59 7.84 3.55 -0.38
C THR A 59 6.43 2.97 -0.52
N TYR A 60 5.56 3.68 -1.25
CA TYR A 60 4.18 3.25 -1.47
C TYR A 60 4.10 2.41 -2.73
N LEU A 61 3.48 1.24 -2.61
CA LEU A 61 3.17 0.37 -3.73
C LEU A 61 1.69 0.03 -3.73
N ILE A 62 1.13 -0.03 -4.93
CA ILE A 62 -0.25 -0.43 -5.17
C ILE A 62 -0.28 -1.64 -6.09
N ALA A 63 -1.16 -2.59 -5.79
CA ALA A 63 -1.43 -3.73 -6.66
C ALA A 63 -2.93 -3.95 -6.80
N HIS A 64 -3.38 -4.07 -8.04
CA HIS A 64 -4.76 -4.43 -8.39
C HIS A 64 -4.74 -5.89 -8.83
N PHE A 65 -5.60 -6.70 -8.25
CA PHE A 65 -5.66 -8.13 -8.57
C PHE A 65 -7.07 -8.67 -8.45
N LYS A 66 -7.32 -9.79 -9.13
CA LYS A 66 -8.52 -10.61 -8.94
C LYS A 66 -8.16 -11.81 -8.08
N GLY A 67 -9.06 -12.22 -7.22
CA GLY A 67 -8.84 -13.41 -6.38
C GLY A 67 -10.06 -13.85 -5.60
N THR A 68 -9.85 -14.84 -4.76
CA THR A 68 -10.82 -15.34 -3.78
C THR A 68 -10.53 -14.75 -2.39
N GLY A 69 -11.34 -15.06 -1.38
CA GLY A 69 -11.05 -14.68 0.02
C GLY A 69 -9.77 -15.35 0.54
N THR A 70 -9.44 -16.55 0.04
CA THR A 70 -8.21 -17.28 0.36
C THR A 70 -6.98 -16.53 -0.15
N THR A 71 -7.03 -16.01 -1.40
CA THR A 71 -5.96 -15.18 -1.97
C THR A 71 -5.63 -13.99 -1.07
N VAL A 72 -6.65 -13.30 -0.56
CA VAL A 72 -6.47 -12.16 0.36
C VAL A 72 -5.86 -12.61 1.70
N SER A 73 -6.33 -13.74 2.24
CA SER A 73 -5.85 -14.25 3.52
C SER A 73 -4.37 -14.63 3.49
N GLU A 74 -3.92 -15.30 2.44
CA GLU A 74 -2.50 -15.67 2.23
C GLU A 74 -1.62 -14.44 1.95
N LEU A 75 -2.16 -13.48 1.21
CA LEU A 75 -1.49 -12.21 0.95
C LEU A 75 -1.25 -11.42 2.25
N GLU A 76 -2.29 -11.24 3.06
CA GLU A 76 -2.17 -10.56 4.35
C GLU A 76 -1.25 -11.29 5.33
N ARG A 77 -1.28 -12.62 5.33
CA ARG A 77 -0.35 -13.43 6.11
C ARG A 77 1.09 -13.14 5.70
N THR A 78 1.37 -13.10 4.40
CA THR A 78 2.70 -12.77 3.87
C THR A 78 3.11 -11.36 4.27
N TYR A 79 2.21 -10.37 4.16
CA TYR A 79 2.50 -9.00 4.58
C TYR A 79 2.84 -8.86 6.06
N ARG A 80 2.18 -9.65 6.93
CA ARG A 80 2.46 -9.63 8.37
C ARG A 80 3.80 -10.27 8.71
N LEU A 81 4.20 -11.30 7.97
CA LEU A 81 5.46 -12.03 8.17
C LEU A 81 6.66 -11.29 7.58
N ASP A 82 6.44 -10.45 6.56
CA ASP A 82 7.51 -9.71 5.92
C ASP A 82 7.84 -8.42 6.68
N GLU A 83 9.00 -8.39 7.34
CA GLU A 83 9.46 -7.23 8.09
C GLU A 83 9.79 -6.01 7.22
N SER A 84 9.96 -6.19 5.91
CA SER A 84 10.17 -5.09 4.97
C SER A 84 8.91 -4.22 4.80
N ILE A 85 7.73 -4.80 5.08
CA ILE A 85 6.43 -4.15 4.93
C ILE A 85 6.00 -3.60 6.29
N ILE A 86 5.77 -2.29 6.36
CA ILE A 86 5.43 -1.60 7.62
C ILE A 86 3.93 -1.38 7.80
N LYS A 87 3.17 -1.33 6.70
CA LYS A 87 1.71 -1.15 6.70
C LYS A 87 1.14 -1.69 5.41
N PHE A 88 -0.09 -2.20 5.45
CA PHE A 88 -0.86 -2.55 4.26
C PHE A 88 -2.34 -2.30 4.51
N ILE A 89 -3.11 -2.18 3.43
CA ILE A 89 -4.57 -2.18 3.43
C ILE A 89 -5.04 -2.88 2.16
N THR A 90 -5.94 -3.84 2.31
CA THR A 90 -6.59 -4.52 1.19
C THR A 90 -8.06 -4.14 1.19
N ILE A 91 -8.56 -3.67 0.05
CA ILE A 91 -9.96 -3.30 -0.13
C ILE A 91 -10.56 -4.07 -1.29
N LYS A 92 -11.82 -4.49 -1.13
CA LYS A 92 -12.62 -5.02 -2.24
C LYS A 92 -13.13 -3.85 -3.07
N ILE A 93 -12.92 -3.89 -4.37
CA ILE A 93 -13.34 -2.84 -5.31
C ILE A 93 -14.34 -3.38 -6.34
N PRO A 94 -15.18 -2.52 -6.94
CA PRO A 94 -15.95 -2.88 -8.13
C PRO A 94 -15.04 -3.25 -9.30
N LEU A 95 -15.44 -4.24 -10.11
CA LEU A 95 -14.67 -4.72 -11.28
C LEU A 95 -14.34 -3.59 -12.27
N GLU A 96 -15.22 -2.60 -12.42
CA GLU A 96 -15.04 -1.45 -13.31
C GLU A 96 -13.86 -0.54 -12.95
N LYS A 97 -13.39 -0.61 -11.70
CA LYS A 97 -12.25 0.16 -11.18
C LYS A 97 -10.93 -0.62 -11.23
N LEU A 98 -10.97 -1.90 -11.58
CA LEU A 98 -9.78 -2.72 -11.69
C LEU A 98 -8.85 -2.17 -12.78
N GLY A 99 -7.55 -2.09 -12.47
CA GLY A 99 -6.53 -1.47 -13.35
C GLY A 99 -6.61 0.04 -13.54
N LYS A 100 -7.60 0.74 -12.97
CA LYS A 100 -7.67 2.21 -12.99
C LYS A 100 -7.03 2.76 -11.72
N THR A 101 -5.74 3.06 -11.78
CA THR A 101 -5.06 3.77 -10.70
C THR A 101 -5.48 5.24 -10.75
N LEU A 102 -5.95 5.76 -9.62
CA LEU A 102 -6.13 7.20 -9.49
C LEU A 102 -4.75 7.83 -9.68
N PRO A 103 -4.58 8.85 -10.55
CA PRO A 103 -3.30 9.53 -10.64
C PRO A 103 -2.92 10.00 -9.24
N ALA A 104 -1.65 9.80 -8.87
CA ALA A 104 -1.10 10.27 -7.61
C ALA A 104 -1.59 11.69 -7.41
N ARG A 105 -2.56 11.86 -6.51
CA ARG A 105 -3.32 13.10 -6.35
C ARG A 105 -2.27 14.20 -6.21
N ASP A 106 -2.23 15.13 -7.17
CA ASP A 106 -1.29 16.26 -7.13
C ASP A 106 -1.26 16.77 -5.70
N GLU A 107 -0.05 16.81 -5.13
CA GLU A 107 0.19 17.11 -3.73
C GLU A 107 -0.28 18.53 -3.43
N LYS A 108 -1.59 18.75 -3.32
CA LYS A 108 -2.08 19.83 -2.51
C LYS A 108 -1.65 19.44 -1.11
N PRO A 109 -0.73 20.19 -0.48
CA PRO A 109 -0.34 19.89 0.88
C PRO A 109 -1.62 19.79 1.69
N VAL A 110 -1.74 18.75 2.51
CA VAL A 110 -2.77 18.69 3.54
C VAL A 110 -2.46 19.84 4.49
N SER A 111 -2.94 21.02 4.12
CA SER A 111 -2.77 22.27 4.83
C SER A 111 -3.44 22.14 6.17
N SER A 112 -2.65 22.44 7.21
CA SER A 112 -3.07 22.95 8.51
C SER A 112 -4.19 22.20 9.26
N TYR A 113 -3.84 21.04 9.85
CA TYR A 113 -4.38 20.67 11.18
C TYR A 113 -3.46 21.15 12.32
N ARG A 114 -2.76 22.27 12.11
CA ARG A 114 -2.01 23.00 13.14
C ARG A 114 -2.54 24.43 13.21
N ASP A 115 -3.82 24.60 13.51
CA ASP A 115 -4.42 25.89 13.87
C ASP A 115 -5.68 25.69 14.73
N ARG A 116 -5.59 24.78 15.72
CA ARG A 116 -6.65 24.64 16.74
C ARG A 116 -6.09 24.44 18.14
N GLU A 117 -5.11 25.26 18.53
CA GLU A 117 -4.95 25.65 19.95
C GLU A 117 -4.46 27.11 19.99
N SER A 118 -5.37 28.02 19.66
CA SER A 118 -5.35 29.42 20.08
C SER A 118 -6.79 29.83 20.34
N VAL A 119 -7.35 29.28 21.40
CA VAL A 119 -8.46 29.90 22.13
C VAL A 119 -7.98 29.96 23.57
N GLY A 120 -7.44 31.11 23.95
CA GLY A 120 -7.21 31.40 25.35
C GLY A 120 -8.55 31.47 26.07
N ASP A 121 -8.56 31.00 27.32
CA ASP A 121 -9.23 31.69 28.43
C ASP A 121 -8.73 31.09 29.75
N ARG A 122 -8.32 32.00 30.66
CA ARG A 122 -7.88 31.83 32.07
C ARG A 122 -6.41 31.57 32.35
#